data_AF-A0A851G603-F1
#
_entry.id   AF-A0A851G603-F1
#
_cell.length_a   1.000
_cell.length_b   1.000
_cell.length_c   1.000
_cell.angle_alpha   90.00
_cell.angle_beta   90.00
_cell.angle_gamma   90.00
#
_symmetry.space_group_name_H-M   'P 1'
#
loop_
_entity.id
_entity.type
_entity.pdbx_description
1 polymer ?
#
loop_
_entity_poly.entity_id
_entity_poly.type
_entity_poly.pdbx_seq_one_letter_code
_entity_poly.pdbx_strand_id
1 'polypeptide(L)'
;MASVPISGPGSIVIANNMREARLNGMSRNMATPSTYYWFYQKVRNGGPWDYKKFDPYFAAFGNFNFGAAGTAAGIPATILLMGAGWAQGRAGTSKPKWGKWYEKPPYGDDPTDQRNIREGIEYAIQNGY
;
A
#
# COMPACT_ATOMS: atom_id res chain seq x y z
N MET A 1 -17.01 -5.87 5.88
CA MET A 1 -16.14 -4.77 6.35
C MET A 1 -14.70 -5.20 6.15
N ALA A 2 -13.80 -4.29 5.81
CA ALA A 2 -12.40 -4.64 5.63
C ALA A 2 -11.77 -4.88 7.00
N SER A 3 -10.93 -5.91 7.13
CA SER A 3 -10.28 -6.28 8.39
C SER A 3 -8.79 -6.49 8.18
N VAL A 4 -7.98 -6.10 9.16
CA VAL A 4 -6.53 -6.28 9.13
C VAL A 4 -6.20 -7.78 9.01
N PRO A 5 -5.27 -8.18 8.12
CA PRO A 5 -4.83 -9.57 8.01
C PRO A 5 -4.32 -10.14 9.33
N ILE A 6 -4.66 -11.40 9.63
CA ILE A 6 -4.26 -12.11 10.87
C ILE A 6 -2.74 -12.27 10.95
N SER A 7 -2.11 -12.57 9.81
CA SER A 7 -0.66 -12.73 9.72
C SER A 7 0.04 -11.37 9.68
N GLY A 8 0.58 -10.92 10.81
CA GLY A 8 1.37 -9.70 10.91
C GLY A 8 1.39 -9.09 12.31
N PRO A 9 2.02 -7.92 12.49
CA PRO A 9 2.09 -7.18 13.76
C PRO A 9 0.73 -6.73 14.35
N GLY A 10 -0.38 -6.95 13.65
CA GLY A 10 -1.73 -6.67 14.14
C GLY A 10 -2.25 -5.27 13.84
N SER A 11 -3.51 -5.02 14.22
CA SER A 11 -4.27 -3.81 13.87
C SER A 11 -3.74 -2.51 14.51
N ILE A 12 -3.09 -2.60 15.67
CA ILE A 12 -2.49 -1.44 16.35
C ILE A 12 -1.37 -0.81 15.49
N VAL A 13 -0.59 -1.62 14.79
CA VAL A 13 0.50 -1.14 13.92
C VAL A 13 -0.07 -0.44 12.69
N ILE A 14 -1.12 -1.01 12.06
CA ILE A 14 -1.81 -0.34 10.96
C ILE A 14 -2.39 1.01 11.41
N ALA A 15 -3.05 1.06 12.57
CA ALA A 15 -3.62 2.30 13.09
C ALA A 15 -2.53 3.37 13.33
N ASN A 16 -1.38 2.97 13.87
CA ASN A 16 -0.25 3.87 14.08
C ASN A 16 0.33 4.37 12.75
N ASN A 17 0.50 3.50 11.77
CA ASN A 17 0.99 3.90 10.44
C ASN A 17 0.02 4.85 9.72
N MET A 18 -1.30 4.62 9.81
CA MET A 18 -2.29 5.54 9.25
C MET A 18 -2.26 6.90 9.95
N ARG A 19 -2.09 6.95 11.27
CA ARG A 19 -1.91 8.20 12.02
C ARG A 19 -0.63 8.92 11.58
N GLU A 20 0.48 8.21 11.47
CA GLU A 20 1.75 8.77 10.99
C GLU A 20 1.61 9.30 9.56
N ALA A 21 0.95 8.54 8.69
CA ALA A 21 0.68 8.93 7.31
C ALA A 21 -0.17 10.20 7.20
N ARG A 22 -1.19 10.34 8.05
CA ARG A 22 -2.03 11.54 8.10
C ARG A 22 -1.24 12.79 8.52
N LEU A 23 -0.28 12.65 9.43
CA LEU A 23 0.57 13.76 9.88
C LEU A 23 1.58 14.22 8.83
N ASN A 24 2.00 13.32 7.92
CA ASN A 24 2.96 13.61 6.85
C ASN A 24 2.28 13.73 5.46
N GLY A 25 0.96 13.65 5.45
CA GLY A 25 0.12 13.61 4.26
C GLY A 25 -0.66 14.89 4.04
N MET A 26 -1.60 14.80 3.11
CA MET A 26 -2.53 15.87 2.78
C MET A 26 -3.97 15.40 2.98
N SER A 27 -4.92 16.29 2.71
CA SER A 27 -6.31 15.90 2.51
C SER A 27 -6.43 14.83 1.41
N ARG A 28 -7.52 14.06 1.46
CA ARG A 28 -7.76 12.94 0.54
C ARG A 28 -7.61 13.38 -0.93
N ASN A 29 -6.86 12.58 -1.70
CA ASN A 29 -6.52 12.83 -3.11
C ASN A 29 -5.70 14.11 -3.38
N MET A 30 -5.09 14.71 -2.36
CA MET A 30 -4.30 15.95 -2.47
C MET A 30 -2.81 15.74 -2.15
N ALA A 31 -2.31 14.50 -2.18
CA ALA A 31 -0.89 14.19 -1.93
C ALA A 31 0.05 15.06 -2.78
N THR A 32 1.00 15.72 -2.12
CA THR A 32 2.02 16.56 -2.75
C THR A 32 3.28 15.75 -3.10
N PRO A 33 4.23 16.31 -3.87
CA PRO A 33 5.52 15.66 -4.11
C PRO A 33 6.26 15.28 -2.81
N SER A 34 6.17 16.09 -1.75
CA SER A 34 6.77 15.76 -0.45
C SER A 34 6.07 14.57 0.21
N THR A 35 4.74 14.49 0.14
CA THR A 35 3.97 13.32 0.61
C THR A 35 4.40 12.05 -0.12
N TYR A 36 4.53 12.09 -1.46
CA TYR A 36 5.00 10.95 -2.25
C TYR A 36 6.42 10.52 -1.88
N TYR A 37 7.33 11.49 -1.72
CA TYR A 37 8.71 11.20 -1.35
C TYR A 37 8.80 10.54 0.04
N TRP A 38 8.11 11.11 1.03
CA TRP A 38 8.04 10.55 2.38
C TRP A 38 7.45 9.14 2.37
N PHE A 39 6.32 8.94 1.67
CA PHE A 39 5.66 7.64 1.60
C PHE A 39 6.56 6.59 0.92
N TYR A 40 7.23 6.96 -0.17
CA TYR A 40 8.21 6.10 -0.83
C TYR A 40 9.35 5.68 0.11
N GLN A 41 9.88 6.59 0.93
CA GLN A 41 10.91 6.26 1.91
C GLN A 41 10.44 5.23 2.94
N LYS A 42 9.14 5.22 3.29
CA LYS A 42 8.55 4.26 4.22
C LYS A 42 8.42 2.86 3.62
N VAL A 43 7.94 2.76 2.38
CA VAL A 43 7.50 1.50 1.76
C VAL A 43 8.52 0.84 0.83
N ARG A 44 9.60 1.53 0.45
CA ARG A 44 10.67 0.97 -0.40
C ARG A 44 11.32 -0.25 0.25
N ASN A 45 12.03 -1.04 -0.55
CA ASN A 45 12.88 -2.14 -0.06
C ASN A 45 13.83 -1.66 1.05
N GLY A 46 13.79 -2.32 2.21
CA GLY A 46 14.53 -1.97 3.42
C GLY A 46 14.01 -0.73 4.14
N GLY A 47 12.85 -0.21 3.75
CA GLY A 47 12.16 0.86 4.45
C GLY A 47 11.48 0.36 5.74
N PRO A 48 11.09 1.28 6.63
CA PRO A 48 10.42 0.94 7.89
C PRO A 48 9.15 0.08 7.74
N TRP A 49 8.47 0.14 6.60
CA TRP A 49 7.23 -0.60 6.33
C TRP A 49 7.43 -1.76 5.34
N ASP A 50 8.67 -2.20 5.13
CA ASP A 50 9.00 -3.41 4.37
C ASP A 50 8.77 -4.66 5.23
N TYR A 51 7.50 -5.00 5.48
CA TYR A 51 7.13 -6.10 6.36
C TYR A 51 7.60 -7.47 5.87
N LYS A 52 7.70 -7.65 4.54
CA LYS A 52 8.17 -8.89 3.89
C LYS A 52 9.62 -9.23 4.27
N LYS A 53 10.42 -8.24 4.68
CA LYS A 53 11.80 -8.47 5.16
C LYS A 53 11.90 -9.05 6.56
N PHE A 54 10.92 -8.79 7.42
CA PHE A 54 10.90 -9.39 8.75
C PHE A 54 10.40 -10.83 8.66
N ASP A 55 9.32 -11.04 7.91
CA ASP A 55 8.76 -12.36 7.65
C ASP A 55 8.06 -12.36 6.28
N PRO A 56 8.43 -13.27 5.34
CA PRO A 56 7.75 -13.42 4.06
C PRO A 56 6.23 -13.65 4.18
N TYR A 57 5.76 -14.26 5.27
CA TYR A 57 4.33 -14.48 5.53
C TYR A 57 3.54 -13.19 5.80
N PHE A 58 4.23 -12.06 6.03
CA PHE A 58 3.60 -10.75 6.22
C PHE A 58 3.32 -10.00 4.90
N ALA A 59 3.40 -10.69 3.75
CA ALA A 59 3.06 -10.12 2.45
C ALA A 59 1.68 -9.45 2.44
N ALA A 60 0.64 -10.15 2.90
CA ALA A 60 -0.71 -9.63 2.94
C ALA A 60 -0.82 -8.39 3.85
N PHE A 61 -0.19 -8.43 5.03
CA PHE A 61 -0.14 -7.31 5.96
C PHE A 61 0.57 -6.09 5.36
N GLY A 62 1.70 -6.29 4.69
CA GLY A 62 2.44 -5.20 4.05
C GLY A 62 1.64 -4.53 2.93
N ASN A 63 0.99 -5.32 2.08
CA ASN A 63 0.14 -4.80 1.00
C ASN A 63 -1.12 -4.09 1.54
N PHE A 64 -1.73 -4.64 2.60
CA PHE A 64 -2.82 -3.98 3.30
C PHE A 64 -2.36 -2.64 3.93
N ASN A 65 -1.22 -2.61 4.61
CA ASN A 65 -0.65 -1.40 5.17
C ASN A 65 -0.36 -0.35 4.10
N PHE A 66 0.19 -0.77 2.96
CA PHE A 66 0.46 0.12 1.83
C PHE A 66 -0.82 0.83 1.35
N GLY A 67 -1.93 0.08 1.19
CA GLY A 67 -3.23 0.65 0.83
C GLY A 67 -3.79 1.59 1.91
N ALA A 68 -3.75 1.15 3.17
CA ALA A 68 -4.32 1.88 4.29
C ALA A 68 -3.57 3.18 4.60
N ALA A 69 -2.25 3.08 4.79
CA ALA A 69 -1.40 4.22 5.09
C ALA A 69 -1.27 5.17 3.89
N GLY A 70 -1.24 4.64 2.66
CA GLY A 70 -1.23 5.48 1.46
C GLY A 70 -2.50 6.33 1.31
N THR A 71 -3.66 5.73 1.58
CA THR A 71 -4.94 6.44 1.62
C THR A 71 -4.96 7.50 2.71
N ALA A 72 -4.48 7.16 3.91
CA ALA A 72 -4.37 8.09 5.03
C ALA A 72 -3.40 9.27 4.77
N ALA A 73 -2.40 9.07 3.92
CA ALA A 73 -1.50 10.14 3.44
C ALA A 73 -2.15 11.05 2.38
N GLY A 74 -3.35 10.72 1.90
CA GLY A 74 -4.04 11.45 0.84
C GLY A 74 -3.62 11.05 -0.58
N ILE A 75 -2.95 9.91 -0.76
CA ILE A 75 -2.58 9.40 -2.08
C ILE A 75 -3.82 8.78 -2.76
N PRO A 76 -4.11 9.12 -4.02
CA PRO A 76 -5.24 8.52 -4.73
C PRO A 76 -5.10 7.00 -4.87
N ALA A 77 -6.22 6.29 -4.70
CA ALA A 77 -6.28 4.82 -4.78
C ALA A 77 -5.66 4.27 -6.07
N THR A 78 -5.91 4.90 -7.22
CA THR A 78 -5.34 4.49 -8.51
C THR A 78 -3.82 4.57 -8.53
N ILE A 79 -3.24 5.60 -7.91
CA ILE A 79 -1.79 5.78 -7.81
C ILE A 79 -1.18 4.70 -6.91
N LEU A 80 -1.85 4.30 -5.82
CA LEU A 80 -1.41 3.19 -4.98
C LEU A 80 -1.36 1.88 -5.78
N LEU A 81 -2.45 1.54 -6.49
CA LEU A 81 -2.54 0.30 -7.26
C LEU A 81 -1.54 0.27 -8.42
N MET A 82 -1.32 1.39 -9.11
CA MET A 82 -0.30 1.51 -10.16
C MET A 82 1.11 1.43 -9.58
N GLY A 83 1.35 2.08 -8.45
CA GLY A 83 2.65 2.10 -7.77
C GLY A 83 3.09 0.70 -7.32
N ALA A 84 2.17 -0.12 -6.80
CA ALA A 84 2.44 -1.51 -6.47
C ALA A 84 2.82 -2.33 -7.71
N GLY A 85 2.07 -2.16 -8.81
CA GLY A 85 2.40 -2.79 -10.09
C GLY A 85 3.76 -2.40 -10.65
N TRP A 86 4.12 -1.11 -10.55
CA TRP A 86 5.44 -0.63 -10.93
C TRP A 86 6.54 -1.27 -10.07
N ALA A 87 6.34 -1.33 -8.75
CA ALA A 87 7.29 -1.94 -7.83
C ALA A 87 7.49 -3.44 -8.12
N GLN A 88 6.41 -4.17 -8.40
CA GLN A 88 6.47 -5.58 -8.74
C GLN A 88 7.15 -5.83 -10.09
N GLY A 89 6.86 -4.99 -11.09
CA GLY A 89 7.57 -5.00 -12.37
C GLY A 89 9.07 -4.76 -12.20
N ARG A 90 9.44 -3.76 -11.38
CA ARG A 90 10.85 -3.46 -11.07
C ARG A 90 11.56 -4.59 -10.32
N ALA A 91 10.83 -5.33 -9.48
CA ALA A 91 11.37 -6.51 -8.79
C ALA A 91 11.54 -7.74 -9.70
N GLY A 92 11.04 -7.71 -10.93
CA GLY A 92 11.12 -8.82 -11.87
C GLY A 92 10.18 -9.99 -11.55
N THR A 93 9.22 -9.79 -10.64
CA THR A 93 8.28 -10.84 -10.19
C THR A 93 6.90 -10.73 -10.84
N SER A 94 6.67 -9.71 -11.67
CA SER A 94 5.46 -9.56 -12.46
C SER A 94 5.34 -10.63 -13.55
N LYS A 95 4.11 -11.06 -13.86
CA LYS A 95 3.80 -12.01 -14.94
C LYS A 95 3.14 -11.27 -16.10
N PRO A 96 3.44 -11.61 -17.37
CA PRO A 96 2.84 -10.94 -18.54
C PRO A 96 1.31 -10.86 -18.53
N LYS A 97 0.64 -11.91 -18.02
CA LYS A 97 -0.82 -11.97 -17.90
C LYS A 97 -1.44 -10.95 -16.94
N TRP A 98 -0.63 -10.31 -16.10
CA TRP A 98 -1.07 -9.27 -15.16
C TRP A 98 -1.02 -7.88 -15.80
N GLY A 99 -0.52 -7.76 -17.04
CA GLY A 99 -0.39 -6.49 -17.75
C GLY A 99 0.78 -5.66 -17.22
N LYS A 100 0.74 -4.36 -17.50
CA LYS A 100 1.74 -3.39 -17.03
C LYS A 100 1.14 -2.32 -16.14
N TRP A 101 1.98 -1.63 -15.38
CA TRP A 101 1.55 -0.64 -14.39
C TRP A 101 0.79 0.56 -14.97
N TYR A 102 0.96 0.85 -16.27
CA TYR A 102 0.27 1.91 -16.99
C TYR A 102 -0.93 1.41 -17.82
N GLU A 103 -1.31 0.14 -17.70
CA GLU A 103 -2.43 -0.46 -18.44
C GLU A 103 -3.66 -0.59 -17.52
N LYS A 104 -4.41 -1.70 -17.62
CA LYS A 104 -5.60 -1.98 -16.81
C LYS A 104 -5.21 -2.74 -15.52
N PRO A 105 -6.06 -2.70 -14.47
CA PRO A 105 -5.90 -3.60 -13.32
C PRO A 105 -5.71 -5.06 -13.77
N PRO A 106 -4.80 -5.82 -13.15
CA PRO A 106 -4.09 -5.56 -11.88
C PRO A 106 -2.80 -4.72 -12.02
N TYR A 107 -2.64 -3.96 -13.12
CA TYR A 107 -1.50 -3.04 -13.31
C TYR A 107 -0.13 -3.76 -13.25
N GLY A 108 -0.05 -5.02 -13.67
CA GLY A 108 1.17 -5.82 -13.56
C GLY A 108 1.51 -6.32 -12.15
N ASP A 109 0.65 -6.07 -11.17
CA ASP A 109 0.81 -6.58 -9.81
C ASP A 109 0.14 -7.96 -9.63
N ASP A 110 0.47 -8.68 -8.55
CA ASP A 110 -0.19 -9.94 -8.24
C ASP A 110 -1.66 -9.63 -7.88
N PRO A 111 -2.65 -10.34 -8.45
CA PRO A 111 -4.06 -10.10 -8.13
C PRO A 111 -4.41 -10.18 -6.64
N THR A 112 -3.66 -10.99 -5.89
CA THR A 112 -3.77 -11.13 -4.44
C THR A 112 -3.24 -9.88 -3.74
N ASP A 113 -2.07 -9.40 -4.15
CA ASP A 113 -1.45 -8.18 -3.60
C ASP A 113 -2.34 -6.96 -3.87
N GLN A 114 -2.88 -6.84 -5.08
CA GLN A 114 -3.89 -5.83 -5.44
C GLN A 114 -5.15 -5.90 -4.60
N ARG A 115 -5.66 -7.11 -4.30
CA ARG A 115 -6.83 -7.28 -3.45
C ARG A 115 -6.54 -6.78 -2.03
N ASN A 116 -5.40 -7.17 -1.45
CA ASN A 116 -4.98 -6.74 -0.12
C ASN A 116 -4.81 -5.21 -0.04
N ILE A 117 -4.26 -4.58 -1.08
CA ILE A 117 -4.15 -3.10 -1.15
C ILE A 117 -5.53 -2.46 -1.18
N ARG A 118 -6.49 -2.98 -1.97
CA ARG A 118 -7.86 -2.47 -2.00
C ARG A 118 -8.56 -2.60 -0.65
N GLU A 119 -8.39 -3.74 0.03
CA GLU A 119 -8.93 -3.94 1.38
C GLU A 119 -8.32 -2.93 2.37
N GLY A 120 -7.03 -2.63 2.26
CA GLY A 120 -6.38 -1.58 3.05
C GLY A 120 -6.94 -0.18 2.78
N ILE A 121 -7.19 0.16 1.50
CA ILE A 121 -7.83 1.42 1.09
C ILE A 121 -9.23 1.52 1.71
N GLU A 122 -10.04 0.48 1.57
CA GLU A 122 -11.39 0.43 2.14
C GLU A 122 -11.37 0.55 3.67
N TYR A 123 -10.41 -0.09 4.32
CA TYR A 123 -10.21 0.01 5.77
C TYR A 123 -9.91 1.43 6.22
N ALA A 124 -9.03 2.15 5.52
CA ALA A 124 -8.73 3.55 5.83
C ALA A 124 -9.98 4.43 5.68
N ILE A 125 -10.75 4.25 4.62
CA ILE A 125 -12.01 4.99 4.40
C ILE A 125 -13.02 4.69 5.52
N GLN A 126 -13.18 3.42 5.91
CA GLN A 126 -14.06 3.01 7.01
C GLN A 126 -13.66 3.64 8.36
N ASN A 127 -12.39 3.98 8.54
CA ASN A 127 -11.85 4.63 9.74
C ASN A 127 -11.72 6.16 9.62
N GLY A 128 -12.31 6.77 8.59
CA GLY A 128 -12.41 8.24 8.47
C GLY A 128 -11.24 8.94 7.78
N TYR A 129 -10.47 8.23 6.96
CA TYR A 129 -9.36 8.78 6.16
C TYR A 129 -9.76 9.09 4.70
#